data_AF-A0A7S2QBV6-F1
#
_entry.id   AF-A0A7S2QBV6-F1
#
_cell.length_a   1.000
_cell.length_b   1.000
_cell.length_c   1.000
_cell.angle_alpha   90.00
_cell.angle_beta   90.00
_cell.angle_gamma   90.00
#
_symmetry.space_group_name_H-M   'P 1'
#
loop_
_entity.id
_entity.type
_entity.pdbx_description
1 polymer ?
#
loop_
_entity_poly.entity_id
_entity_poly.type
_entity_poly.pdbx_seq_one_letter_code
_entity_poly.pdbx_strand_id
1 'polypeptide(L)'
;MAREPQRRATTIECLPRVGKMNSMVRGLTFEDAPGAEIAGDMSPWSKSSVASVNSSMVESVSFDDMSLDGDVYGFTIKSFIRETYKLSVGLPCCHRVLRLVSAFGILWVNIAIQGGLIYSTKQFVSAKSVHTMRELYDKYEMHMYTGGNGSHFVTAKGYRRGRPDFFRPAFFDTLDADTKGQVCFFPLSRPDLASLILFIWTLTCVGEIRKTQELFVRLIWSPFRETHRFVRVRLASTDDGQEYFVLQGFGWWAKAAILVLVLIPRLVITCILLELGSRWLLSTNDFQALMVNSVALSFIKDMKDLVFNTIVSSSDKREVELTRVALSDTDRVQRTTLRATYKAMSWGVGTAAFVLSYIYCFQQVLPDYQWDVASVCQPWVAEHYFREFRADL
;
A
#
# COMPACT_ATOMS: atom_id res chain seq x y z
N MET A 1 -17.92 -50.58 -43.69
CA MET A 1 -17.31 -51.38 -42.61
C MET A 1 -16.02 -50.70 -42.17
N ALA A 2 -16.05 -49.88 -41.12
CA ALA A 2 -14.86 -49.39 -40.43
C ALA A 2 -15.27 -49.17 -38.97
N ARG A 3 -14.61 -49.89 -38.06
CA ARG A 3 -14.90 -49.90 -36.61
C ARG A 3 -14.17 -48.73 -35.95
N GLU A 4 -14.91 -48.00 -35.14
CA GLU A 4 -14.45 -46.89 -34.31
C GLU A 4 -13.81 -47.43 -33.01
N PRO A 5 -12.70 -46.87 -32.50
CA PRO A 5 -12.01 -47.40 -31.33
C PRO A 5 -12.59 -46.84 -30.02
N GLN A 6 -12.98 -47.77 -29.15
CA GLN A 6 -13.54 -47.57 -27.82
C GLN A 6 -12.46 -47.08 -26.84
N ARG A 7 -12.46 -45.78 -26.50
CA ARG A 7 -11.61 -45.21 -25.43
C ARG A 7 -12.13 -45.68 -24.06
N ARG A 8 -11.34 -46.51 -23.37
CA ARG A 8 -11.51 -46.81 -21.94
C ARG A 8 -11.11 -45.58 -21.12
N ALA A 9 -12.08 -44.99 -20.43
CA ALA A 9 -11.82 -44.02 -19.36
C ALA A 9 -11.47 -44.80 -18.08
N THR A 10 -10.25 -44.62 -17.58
CA THR A 10 -9.80 -45.12 -16.28
C THR A 10 -10.25 -44.12 -15.22
N THR A 11 -11.41 -44.37 -14.61
CA THR A 11 -11.90 -43.58 -13.48
C THR A 11 -11.09 -43.97 -12.23
N ILE A 12 -10.24 -43.07 -11.76
CA ILE A 12 -9.57 -43.21 -10.45
C ILE A 12 -10.59 -42.82 -9.38
N GLU A 13 -11.26 -43.81 -8.79
CA GLU A 13 -12.12 -43.65 -7.62
C GLU A 13 -11.26 -43.42 -6.36
N CYS A 14 -11.15 -42.17 -5.93
CA CYS A 14 -10.77 -41.83 -4.55
C CYS A 14 -12.05 -41.54 -3.76
N LEU A 15 -12.79 -42.59 -3.36
CA LEU A 15 -13.92 -42.47 -2.43
C LEU A 15 -13.50 -42.96 -1.04
N PRO A 16 -13.55 -42.10 0.00
CA PRO A 16 -13.62 -42.60 1.36
C PRO A 16 -15.04 -43.09 1.63
N ARG A 17 -15.10 -44.30 2.19
CA ARG A 17 -16.30 -45.01 2.64
C ARG A 17 -17.05 -44.17 3.69
N VAL A 18 -18.11 -43.48 3.27
CA VAL A 18 -19.02 -42.75 4.18
C VAL A 18 -19.91 -43.78 4.88
N GLY A 19 -19.68 -43.96 6.19
CA GLY A 19 -20.58 -44.69 7.05
C GLY A 19 -21.94 -43.99 7.13
N LYS A 20 -23.02 -44.76 6.93
CA LYS A 20 -24.40 -44.34 7.15
C LYS A 20 -24.54 -43.80 8.58
N MET A 21 -24.68 -42.48 8.71
CA MET A 21 -25.05 -41.83 9.96
C MET A 21 -26.55 -41.53 9.86
N ASN A 22 -27.33 -42.30 10.62
CA ASN A 22 -28.78 -42.22 10.63
C ASN A 22 -29.27 -40.87 11.18
N SER A 23 -30.39 -40.47 10.60
CA SER A 23 -31.28 -39.35 10.92
C SER A 23 -31.48 -39.05 12.40
N MET A 24 -31.29 -37.78 12.79
CA MET A 24 -32.09 -37.16 13.84
C MET A 24 -32.11 -35.63 13.66
N VAL A 25 -32.90 -35.16 12.68
CA VAL A 25 -33.28 -33.74 12.59
C VAL A 25 -34.62 -33.62 13.28
N ARG A 26 -34.61 -33.20 14.55
CA ARG A 26 -35.79 -32.68 15.24
C ARG A 26 -36.05 -31.27 14.72
N GLY A 27 -37.21 -31.09 14.08
CA GLY A 27 -37.77 -29.77 13.80
C GLY A 27 -38.07 -29.04 15.11
N LEU A 28 -37.61 -27.80 15.20
CA LEU A 28 -38.10 -26.82 16.17
C LEU A 28 -39.03 -25.89 15.39
N THR A 29 -40.32 -26.17 15.47
CA THR A 29 -41.40 -25.23 15.16
C THR A 29 -41.50 -24.25 16.33
N PHE A 30 -41.42 -22.96 16.03
CA PHE A 30 -41.60 -21.87 16.98
C PHE A 30 -43.03 -21.35 16.78
N GLU A 31 -43.98 -21.89 17.55
CA GLU A 31 -45.34 -21.38 17.67
C GLU A 31 -45.45 -20.49 18.91
N ASP A 32 -45.95 -19.28 18.67
CA ASP A 32 -46.96 -18.53 19.43
C ASP A 32 -46.86 -18.43 20.96
N ALA A 33 -46.60 -17.20 21.41
CA ALA A 33 -46.95 -16.72 22.75
C ALA A 33 -47.86 -15.48 22.63
N PRO A 34 -49.11 -15.52 23.13
CA PRO A 34 -49.97 -14.35 23.21
C PRO A 34 -49.95 -13.71 24.61
N GLY A 35 -50.09 -12.37 24.62
CA GLY A 35 -50.86 -11.63 25.63
C GLY A 35 -50.15 -11.24 26.94
N ALA A 36 -49.87 -9.95 27.10
CA ALA A 36 -49.95 -9.27 28.39
C ALA A 36 -50.18 -7.76 28.18
N GLU A 37 -51.45 -7.35 28.19
CA GLU A 37 -51.87 -5.99 28.51
C GLU A 37 -51.60 -5.72 30.00
N ILE A 38 -50.90 -4.64 30.35
CA ILE A 38 -51.04 -3.98 31.65
C ILE A 38 -51.09 -2.46 31.46
N ALA A 39 -52.11 -1.90 32.08
CA ALA A 39 -52.53 -0.52 32.09
C ALA A 39 -51.57 0.43 32.84
N GLY A 40 -51.56 1.69 32.35
CA GLY A 40 -51.71 2.92 33.12
C GLY A 40 -50.76 3.21 34.28
N ASP A 41 -49.92 4.24 34.10
CA ASP A 41 -49.73 5.21 35.17
C ASP A 41 -49.53 6.63 34.61
N MET A 42 -50.39 7.55 35.08
CA MET A 42 -50.36 8.99 34.82
C MET A 42 -49.70 9.65 36.02
N SER A 43 -48.57 10.33 35.83
CA SER A 43 -48.08 11.32 36.78
C SER A 43 -47.79 12.66 36.08
N PRO A 44 -48.29 13.80 36.59
CA PRO A 44 -48.07 15.12 35.99
C PRO A 44 -47.25 16.06 36.90
N TRP A 45 -45.93 16.18 36.67
CA TRP A 45 -45.10 17.30 37.18
C TRP A 45 -43.93 17.53 36.19
N SER A 46 -44.02 18.50 35.27
CA SER A 46 -43.66 19.91 35.43
C SER A 46 -42.14 20.22 35.46
N LYS A 47 -41.67 20.67 34.28
CA LYS A 47 -40.76 21.82 34.02
C LYS A 47 -39.34 21.83 34.62
N SER A 48 -38.38 21.50 33.76
CA SER A 48 -37.23 22.35 33.50
C SER A 48 -36.83 22.24 32.03
N SER A 49 -37.31 23.19 31.23
CA SER A 49 -37.04 23.36 29.81
C SER A 49 -35.59 23.78 29.58
N VAL A 50 -34.69 22.80 29.55
CA VAL A 50 -33.43 22.92 28.82
C VAL A 50 -33.79 22.89 27.35
N ALA A 51 -33.44 23.95 26.62
CA ALA A 51 -33.64 24.04 25.18
C ALA A 51 -33.15 22.76 24.52
N SER A 52 -34.10 21.94 24.04
CA SER A 52 -33.83 20.78 23.21
C SER A 52 -33.30 21.32 21.90
N VAL A 53 -31.98 21.51 21.83
CA VAL A 53 -31.29 21.66 20.55
C VAL A 53 -31.72 20.45 19.73
N ASN A 54 -32.46 20.70 18.65
CA ASN A 54 -33.01 19.68 17.78
C ASN A 54 -31.86 18.77 17.29
N SER A 55 -31.64 17.67 18.02
CA SER A 55 -30.69 16.60 17.69
C SER A 55 -31.18 15.75 16.50
N SER A 56 -32.20 16.22 15.77
CA SER A 56 -32.89 15.53 14.69
C SER A 56 -32.26 15.74 13.31
N MET A 57 -31.09 16.38 13.22
CA MET A 57 -30.40 16.60 11.94
C MET A 57 -28.96 16.07 11.93
N VAL A 58 -28.65 15.09 12.79
CA VAL A 58 -27.45 14.27 12.61
C VAL A 58 -27.84 13.05 11.80
N GLU A 59 -27.65 13.15 10.48
CA GLU A 59 -27.79 12.03 9.55
C GLU A 59 -26.81 10.92 9.98
N SER A 60 -27.36 9.87 10.59
CA SER A 60 -26.57 8.71 10.98
C SER A 60 -26.29 7.89 9.73
N VAL A 61 -25.14 8.13 9.11
CA VAL A 61 -24.64 7.29 8.02
C VAL A 61 -24.25 5.93 8.61
N SER A 62 -24.98 4.88 8.24
CA SER A 62 -24.58 3.49 8.54
C SER A 62 -23.35 3.15 7.71
N PHE A 63 -22.22 2.85 8.35
CA PHE A 63 -21.03 2.41 7.66
C PHE A 63 -21.12 0.92 7.30
N ASP A 64 -20.95 0.62 6.03
CA ASP A 64 -20.83 -0.75 5.55
C ASP A 64 -19.58 -1.44 6.10
N ASP A 65 -19.70 -2.75 6.35
CA ASP A 65 -18.54 -3.59 6.66
C ASP A 65 -17.50 -3.48 5.53
N MET A 66 -16.22 -3.38 5.88
CA MET A 66 -15.15 -3.17 4.90
C MET A 66 -14.90 -4.42 4.08
N SER A 67 -14.90 -4.26 2.76
CA SER A 67 -14.42 -5.27 1.83
C SER A 67 -12.92 -5.48 2.00
N LEU A 68 -12.51 -6.72 1.87
CA LEU A 68 -11.09 -7.06 1.82
C LEU A 68 -10.49 -6.55 0.50
N ASP A 69 -9.23 -6.13 0.52
CA ASP A 69 -8.53 -5.69 -0.70
C ASP A 69 -8.61 -6.78 -1.78
N GLY A 70 -8.98 -6.40 -3.01
CA GLY A 70 -8.98 -7.27 -4.19
C GLY A 70 -7.57 -7.54 -4.72
N ASP A 71 -6.66 -7.96 -3.84
CA ASP A 71 -5.26 -8.23 -4.15
C ASP A 71 -4.80 -9.60 -3.61
N VAL A 72 -3.56 -10.01 -3.89
CA VAL A 72 -3.02 -11.29 -3.42
C VAL A 72 -3.06 -11.39 -1.89
N TYR A 73 -2.83 -10.28 -1.17
CA TYR A 73 -2.82 -10.28 0.30
C TYR A 73 -4.23 -10.50 0.85
N GLY A 74 -5.23 -9.81 0.32
CA GLY A 74 -6.63 -10.02 0.66
C GLY A 74 -7.09 -11.44 0.34
N PHE A 75 -6.74 -11.96 -0.84
CA PHE A 75 -7.00 -13.34 -1.21
C PHE A 75 -6.42 -14.36 -0.20
N THR A 76 -5.17 -14.18 0.22
CA THR A 76 -4.54 -15.07 1.20
C THR A 76 -5.23 -14.96 2.57
N ILE A 77 -5.56 -13.75 3.04
CA ILE A 77 -6.28 -13.55 4.30
C ILE A 77 -7.63 -14.26 4.26
N LYS A 78 -8.44 -14.03 3.22
CA LYS A 78 -9.75 -14.69 3.04
C LYS A 78 -9.62 -16.21 3.00
N SER A 79 -8.66 -16.73 2.24
CA SER A 79 -8.46 -18.18 2.09
C SER A 79 -8.03 -18.82 3.40
N PHE A 80 -7.10 -18.18 4.12
CA PHE A 80 -6.66 -18.62 5.43
C PHE A 80 -7.80 -18.69 6.44
N ILE A 81 -8.60 -17.64 6.53
CA ILE A 81 -9.71 -17.56 7.47
C ILE A 81 -10.78 -18.60 7.14
N ARG A 82 -11.20 -18.65 5.87
CA ARG A 82 -12.28 -19.54 5.42
C ARG A 82 -11.89 -20.99 5.61
N GLU A 83 -10.69 -21.39 5.19
CA GLU A 83 -10.25 -22.79 5.25
C GLU A 83 -9.95 -23.23 6.70
N THR A 84 -9.44 -22.33 7.55
CA THR A 84 -9.29 -22.59 8.99
C THR A 84 -10.64 -22.83 9.68
N TYR A 85 -11.64 -21.98 9.43
CA TYR A 85 -13.00 -22.16 9.96
C TYR A 85 -13.56 -23.53 9.56
N LYS A 86 -13.46 -23.80 8.26
CA LYS A 86 -13.87 -25.03 7.61
C LYS A 86 -13.21 -26.27 8.21
N LEU A 87 -11.91 -26.23 8.50
CA LEU A 87 -11.19 -27.31 9.17
C LEU A 87 -11.67 -27.49 10.62
N SER A 88 -11.96 -26.39 11.33
CA SER A 88 -12.48 -26.45 12.70
C SER A 88 -13.87 -27.08 12.83
N VAL A 89 -14.65 -27.13 11.74
CA VAL A 89 -15.97 -27.79 11.67
C VAL A 89 -15.86 -29.30 11.34
N GLY A 90 -14.65 -29.82 11.09
CA GLY A 90 -14.43 -31.27 10.90
C GLY A 90 -14.70 -31.80 9.49
N LEU A 91 -14.70 -30.91 8.50
CA LEU A 91 -14.90 -31.26 7.08
C LEU A 91 -13.58 -31.76 6.42
N PRO A 92 -13.63 -32.41 5.24
CA PRO A 92 -12.48 -33.09 4.64
C PRO A 92 -11.23 -32.21 4.50
N CYS A 93 -10.11 -32.68 5.06
CA CYS A 93 -8.90 -31.87 5.25
C CYS A 93 -8.08 -31.65 3.96
N CYS A 94 -7.89 -32.71 3.16
CA CYS A 94 -6.89 -32.70 2.07
C CYS A 94 -7.09 -31.56 1.05
N HIS A 95 -8.28 -31.45 0.47
CA HIS A 95 -8.59 -30.39 -0.51
C HIS A 95 -8.45 -28.97 0.07
N ARG A 96 -8.69 -28.81 1.38
CA ARG A 96 -8.68 -27.51 2.07
C ARG A 96 -7.26 -27.06 2.35
N VAL A 97 -6.44 -27.98 2.84
CA VAL A 97 -5.00 -27.76 2.99
C VAL A 97 -4.38 -27.42 1.64
N LEU A 98 -4.76 -28.10 0.56
CA LEU A 98 -4.26 -27.79 -0.78
C LEU A 98 -4.62 -26.36 -1.23
N ARG A 99 -5.87 -25.92 -1.04
CA ARG A 99 -6.27 -24.52 -1.35
C ARG A 99 -5.51 -23.51 -0.50
N LEU A 100 -5.31 -23.82 0.78
CA LEU A 100 -4.56 -22.96 1.68
C LEU A 100 -3.09 -22.82 1.26
N VAL A 101 -2.45 -23.95 0.96
CA VAL A 101 -1.07 -24.01 0.46
C VAL A 101 -0.95 -23.25 -0.86
N SER A 102 -1.91 -23.40 -1.77
CA SER A 102 -1.96 -22.63 -3.03
C SER A 102 -2.04 -21.12 -2.78
N ALA A 103 -2.91 -20.66 -1.87
CA ALA A 103 -3.07 -19.25 -1.57
C ALA A 103 -1.81 -18.62 -0.95
N PHE A 104 -1.11 -19.34 -0.07
CA PHE A 104 0.18 -18.89 0.44
C PHE A 104 1.30 -19.02 -0.61
N GLY A 105 1.26 -20.04 -1.47
CA GLY A 105 2.20 -20.20 -2.57
C GLY A 105 2.17 -19.01 -3.53
N ILE A 106 0.98 -18.56 -3.92
CA ILE A 106 0.80 -17.35 -4.76
C ILE A 106 1.36 -16.11 -4.06
N LEU A 107 1.09 -15.95 -2.75
CA LEU A 107 1.65 -14.84 -1.95
C LEU A 107 3.18 -14.84 -1.95
N TRP A 108 3.81 -15.98 -1.66
CA TRP A 108 5.26 -16.09 -1.61
C TRP A 108 5.92 -15.89 -2.98
N VAL A 109 5.30 -16.38 -4.05
CA VAL A 109 5.74 -16.11 -5.42
C VAL A 109 5.67 -14.61 -5.72
N ASN A 110 4.57 -13.93 -5.35
CA ASN A 110 4.45 -12.48 -5.51
C ASN A 110 5.54 -11.72 -4.73
N ILE A 111 5.77 -12.08 -3.47
CA ILE A 111 6.84 -11.49 -2.64
C ILE A 111 8.21 -11.72 -3.26
N ALA A 112 8.49 -12.92 -3.79
CA ALA A 112 9.76 -13.23 -4.44
C ALA A 112 9.96 -12.42 -5.73
N ILE A 113 8.92 -12.27 -6.56
CA ILE A 113 8.96 -11.43 -7.77
C ILE A 113 9.20 -9.97 -7.40
N GLN A 114 8.42 -9.40 -6.48
CA GLN A 114 8.58 -8.02 -6.02
C GLN A 114 9.97 -7.80 -5.41
N GLY A 115 10.42 -8.70 -4.53
CA GLY A 115 11.74 -8.64 -3.92
C GLY A 115 12.88 -8.72 -4.94
N GLY A 116 12.75 -9.60 -5.95
CA GLY A 116 13.70 -9.72 -7.06
C GLY A 116 13.78 -8.47 -7.91
N LEU A 117 12.65 -7.83 -8.23
CA LEU A 117 12.60 -6.57 -8.96
C LEU A 117 13.20 -5.41 -8.16
N ILE A 118 12.90 -5.32 -6.86
CA ILE A 118 13.49 -4.33 -5.94
C ILE A 118 15.01 -4.52 -5.85
N TYR A 119 15.47 -5.76 -5.67
CA TYR A 119 16.89 -6.09 -5.62
C TYR A 119 17.60 -5.69 -6.93
N SER A 120 17.00 -6.04 -8.07
CA SER A 120 17.56 -5.73 -9.40
C SER A 120 17.60 -4.22 -9.66
N THR A 121 16.54 -3.51 -9.28
CA THR A 121 16.47 -2.03 -9.37
C THR A 121 17.55 -1.38 -8.51
N LYS A 122 17.76 -1.87 -7.29
CA LYS A 122 18.80 -1.36 -6.40
C LYS A 122 20.21 -1.58 -6.98
N GLN A 123 20.50 -2.80 -7.42
CA GLN A 123 21.84 -3.18 -7.88
C GLN A 123 22.19 -2.60 -9.24
N PHE A 124 21.31 -2.74 -10.24
CA PHE A 124 21.65 -2.42 -11.62
C PHE A 124 21.26 -1.01 -12.03
N VAL A 125 20.17 -0.47 -11.47
CA VAL A 125 19.62 0.81 -11.92
C VAL A 125 20.04 1.94 -10.99
N SER A 126 19.66 1.87 -9.71
CA SER A 126 19.94 2.93 -8.73
C SER A 126 21.43 3.11 -8.47
N ALA A 127 22.20 2.02 -8.29
CA ALA A 127 23.63 2.14 -8.03
C ALA A 127 24.39 2.82 -9.19
N LYS A 128 24.08 2.43 -10.43
CA LYS A 128 24.67 3.04 -11.64
C LYS A 128 24.29 4.52 -11.75
N SER A 129 23.00 4.84 -11.64
CA SER A 129 22.48 6.21 -11.71
C SER A 129 23.09 7.13 -10.65
N VAL A 130 23.20 6.65 -9.40
CA VAL A 130 23.86 7.41 -8.31
C VAL A 130 25.34 7.63 -8.58
N HIS A 131 26.05 6.63 -9.13
CA HIS A 131 27.46 6.77 -9.46
C HIS A 131 27.69 7.81 -10.56
N THR A 132 26.95 7.71 -11.67
CA THR A 132 27.02 8.68 -12.77
C THR A 132 26.69 10.10 -12.31
N MET A 133 25.64 10.28 -11.49
CA MET A 133 25.31 11.61 -10.98
C MET A 133 26.43 12.20 -10.09
N ARG A 134 27.10 11.36 -9.29
CA ARG A 134 28.23 11.79 -8.45
C ARG A 134 29.46 12.17 -9.27
N GLU A 135 29.77 11.42 -10.33
CA GLU A 135 30.88 11.76 -11.24
C GLU A 135 30.62 13.08 -11.98
N LEU A 136 29.38 13.29 -12.44
CA LEU A 136 28.99 14.55 -13.09
C LEU A 136 29.07 15.74 -12.13
N TYR A 137 28.60 15.56 -10.89
CA TYR A 137 28.71 16.59 -9.88
C TYR A 137 30.17 16.86 -9.48
N ASP A 138 31.01 15.82 -9.36
CA ASP A 138 32.45 15.97 -9.08
C ASP A 138 33.16 16.76 -10.19
N LYS A 139 32.83 16.48 -11.47
CA LYS A 139 33.35 17.23 -12.62
C LYS A 139 32.90 18.70 -12.58
N TYR A 140 31.64 18.96 -12.24
CA TYR A 140 31.12 20.32 -12.06
C TYR A 140 31.86 21.06 -10.94
N GLU A 141 31.99 20.44 -9.77
CA GLU A 141 32.68 20.98 -8.59
C GLU A 141 34.16 21.30 -8.89
N MET A 142 34.85 20.44 -9.63
CA MET A 142 36.24 20.67 -10.03
C MET A 142 36.40 21.91 -10.93
N HIS A 143 35.39 22.23 -11.74
CA HIS A 143 35.41 23.36 -12.66
C HIS A 143 34.96 24.67 -11.99
N MET A 144 33.92 24.61 -11.14
CA MET A 144 33.31 25.78 -10.52
C MET A 144 34.11 26.35 -9.34
N TYR A 145 34.85 25.49 -8.63
CA TYR A 145 35.62 25.86 -7.44
C TYR A 145 37.10 25.89 -7.78
N THR A 146 37.60 27.07 -8.16
CA THR A 146 39.01 27.25 -8.53
C THR A 146 39.73 28.09 -7.47
N GLY A 147 41.00 27.76 -7.19
CA GLY A 147 41.76 28.45 -6.14
C GLY A 147 43.08 27.82 -5.73
N GLY A 148 43.52 26.75 -6.40
CA GLY A 148 44.73 26.03 -6.04
C GLY A 148 44.52 25.10 -4.84
N ASN A 149 45.60 24.80 -4.12
CA ASN A 149 45.58 23.87 -2.99
C ASN A 149 44.64 24.37 -1.89
N GLY A 150 43.54 23.65 -1.65
CA GLY A 150 42.58 23.93 -0.58
C GLY A 150 41.18 24.29 -1.06
N SER A 151 40.95 24.50 -2.36
CA SER A 151 39.60 24.76 -2.91
C SER A 151 38.62 23.61 -2.69
N HIS A 152 39.13 22.38 -2.53
CA HIS A 152 38.32 21.18 -2.32
C HIS A 152 38.72 20.43 -1.05
N PHE A 153 37.76 19.70 -0.48
CA PHE A 153 37.99 18.62 0.48
C PHE A 153 37.50 17.29 -0.11
N VAL A 154 38.08 16.17 0.32
CA VAL A 154 37.71 14.84 -0.16
C VAL A 154 36.78 14.19 0.86
N THR A 155 35.59 13.80 0.41
CA THR A 155 34.61 13.08 1.24
C THR A 155 35.10 11.66 1.58
N ALA A 156 34.48 11.01 2.56
CA ALA A 156 34.78 9.62 2.92
C ALA A 156 34.66 8.62 1.75
N LYS A 157 33.94 8.99 0.67
CA LYS A 157 33.76 8.17 -0.54
C LYS A 157 34.73 8.53 -1.67
N GLY A 158 35.70 9.42 -1.44
CA GLY A 158 36.71 9.80 -2.43
C GLY A 158 36.28 10.91 -3.41
N TYR A 159 35.05 11.42 -3.32
CA TYR A 159 34.60 12.54 -4.15
C TYR A 159 35.07 13.87 -3.58
N ARG A 160 35.44 14.80 -4.46
CA ARG A 160 35.89 16.15 -4.11
C ARG A 160 34.67 17.07 -3.96
N ARG A 161 34.73 17.96 -2.98
CA ARG A 161 33.69 18.96 -2.69
C ARG A 161 34.34 20.30 -2.50
N GLY A 162 33.85 21.30 -3.20
CA GLY A 162 34.31 22.67 -3.17
C GLY A 162 34.03 23.33 -1.83
N ARG A 163 34.88 24.25 -1.42
CA ARG A 163 34.62 25.14 -0.28
C ARG A 163 33.85 26.38 -0.79
N PRO A 164 32.79 26.83 -0.10
CA PRO A 164 31.97 27.96 -0.54
C PRO A 164 32.76 29.22 -0.94
N ASP A 165 33.88 29.50 -0.27
CA ASP A 165 34.74 30.67 -0.53
C ASP A 165 35.38 30.69 -1.93
N PHE A 166 35.45 29.54 -2.59
CA PHE A 166 36.08 29.38 -3.90
C PHE A 166 35.07 29.23 -5.04
N PHE A 167 33.76 29.29 -4.74
CA PHE A 167 32.73 29.18 -5.76
C PHE A 167 32.74 30.42 -6.66
N ARG A 168 32.95 30.22 -7.97
CA ARG A 168 32.92 31.32 -8.95
C ARG A 168 31.89 31.04 -10.05
N PRO A 169 30.67 31.59 -9.95
CA PRO A 169 29.59 31.39 -10.92
C PRO A 169 29.99 31.68 -12.37
N ALA A 170 30.90 32.64 -12.61
CA ALA A 170 31.37 33.02 -13.94
C ALA A 170 32.08 31.88 -14.70
N PHE A 171 32.64 30.89 -14.01
CA PHE A 171 33.22 29.72 -14.68
C PHE A 171 32.16 28.79 -15.26
N PHE A 172 30.88 28.94 -14.90
CA PHE A 172 29.82 28.17 -15.54
C PHE A 172 29.78 28.41 -17.05
N ASP A 173 30.12 29.61 -17.51
CA ASP A 173 30.15 29.94 -18.94
C ASP A 173 31.24 29.18 -19.71
N THR A 174 32.36 28.86 -19.06
CA THR A 174 33.47 28.10 -19.66
C THR A 174 33.32 26.59 -19.53
N LEU A 175 32.29 26.10 -18.83
CA LEU A 175 32.02 24.67 -18.72
C LEU A 175 31.59 24.12 -20.09
N ASP A 176 31.97 22.87 -20.38
CA ASP A 176 31.55 22.17 -21.59
C ASP A 176 30.01 22.08 -21.69
N ALA A 177 29.46 22.29 -22.89
CA ALA A 177 28.01 22.41 -23.11
C ALA A 177 27.24 21.13 -22.73
N ASP A 178 27.80 19.95 -23.03
CA ASP A 178 27.19 18.67 -22.68
C ASP A 178 27.14 18.50 -21.15
N THR A 179 28.23 18.89 -20.48
CA THR A 179 28.30 18.84 -19.01
C THR A 179 27.33 19.83 -18.36
N LYS A 180 27.18 21.05 -18.91
CA LYS A 180 26.16 22.02 -18.43
C LYS A 180 24.76 21.44 -18.51
N GLY A 181 24.39 20.89 -19.66
CA GLY A 181 23.07 20.29 -19.86
C GLY A 181 22.78 19.19 -18.84
N GLN A 182 23.70 18.24 -18.70
CA GLN A 182 23.52 17.11 -17.77
C GLN A 182 23.42 17.54 -16.30
N VAL A 183 24.22 18.52 -15.87
CA VAL A 183 24.18 19.03 -14.49
C VAL A 183 22.92 19.86 -14.23
N CYS A 184 22.50 20.67 -15.19
CA CYS A 184 21.27 21.45 -15.07
C CYS A 184 20.00 20.61 -15.11
N PHE A 185 20.07 19.38 -15.61
CA PHE A 185 18.98 18.40 -15.55
C PHE A 185 18.96 17.54 -14.28
N PHE A 186 19.82 17.81 -13.31
CA PHE A 186 19.67 17.20 -11.99
C PHE A 186 18.31 17.59 -11.38
N PRO A 187 17.55 16.64 -10.81
CA PRO A 187 16.30 16.94 -10.13
C PRO A 187 16.46 18.02 -9.05
N LEU A 188 17.64 18.09 -8.41
CA LEU A 188 17.97 19.08 -7.38
C LEU A 188 18.21 20.50 -7.92
N SER A 189 18.42 20.70 -9.23
CA SER A 189 18.51 22.05 -9.83
C SER A 189 17.15 22.76 -9.82
N ARG A 190 16.06 21.99 -9.87
CA ARG A 190 14.66 22.44 -9.78
C ARG A 190 13.94 21.67 -8.66
N PRO A 191 14.23 21.99 -7.38
CA PRO A 191 13.70 21.24 -6.25
C PRO A 191 12.17 21.21 -6.21
N ASP A 192 11.50 22.22 -6.77
CA ASP A 192 10.04 22.25 -6.86
C ASP A 192 9.48 21.05 -7.65
N LEU A 193 10.03 20.79 -8.84
CA LEU A 193 9.61 19.68 -9.69
C LEU A 193 9.97 18.33 -9.06
N ALA A 194 11.18 18.21 -8.52
CA ALA A 194 11.60 17.00 -7.82
C ALA A 194 10.72 16.72 -6.59
N SER A 195 10.36 17.75 -5.82
CA SER A 195 9.50 17.63 -4.64
C SER A 195 8.09 17.20 -5.02
N LEU A 196 7.53 17.72 -6.12
CA LEU A 196 6.22 17.32 -6.61
C LEU A 196 6.19 15.84 -7.01
N ILE A 197 7.18 15.38 -7.78
CA ILE A 197 7.27 13.98 -8.23
C ILE A 197 7.48 13.05 -7.02
N LEU A 198 8.41 13.42 -6.11
CA LEU A 198 8.62 12.66 -4.87
C LEU A 198 7.39 12.66 -3.96
N PHE A 199 6.61 13.73 -3.94
CA PHE A 199 5.37 13.82 -3.17
C PHE A 199 4.30 12.87 -3.72
N ILE A 200 4.10 12.84 -5.04
CA ILE A 200 3.19 11.89 -5.69
C ILE A 200 3.63 10.44 -5.41
N TRP A 201 4.93 10.16 -5.55
CA TRP A 201 5.49 8.85 -5.23
C TRP A 201 5.26 8.47 -3.77
N THR A 202 5.57 9.38 -2.84
CA THR A 202 5.41 9.15 -1.40
C THR A 202 3.94 8.93 -1.04
N LEU A 203 3.01 9.71 -1.60
CA LEU A 203 1.56 9.51 -1.41
C LEU A 203 1.11 8.12 -1.87
N THR A 204 1.66 7.65 -2.99
CA THR A 204 1.39 6.32 -3.53
C THR A 204 1.81 5.21 -2.56
N CYS A 205 2.96 5.35 -1.89
CA CYS A 205 3.42 4.41 -0.86
C CYS A 205 2.62 4.56 0.45
N VAL A 206 2.37 5.79 0.90
CA VAL A 206 1.59 6.09 2.12
C VAL A 206 0.17 5.54 2.01
N GLY A 207 -0.44 5.58 0.82
CA GLY A 207 -1.74 4.95 0.55
C GLY A 207 -1.74 3.45 0.88
N GLU A 208 -0.68 2.72 0.52
CA GLU A 208 -0.56 1.30 0.84
C GLU A 208 -0.26 1.04 2.32
N ILE A 209 0.56 1.88 2.95
CA ILE A 209 0.82 1.82 4.39
C ILE A 209 -0.49 2.03 5.16
N ARG A 210 -1.30 3.03 4.77
CA ARG A 210 -2.59 3.33 5.39
C ARG A 210 -3.57 2.16 5.26
N LYS A 211 -3.73 1.57 4.07
CA LYS A 211 -4.57 0.37 3.87
C LYS A 211 -4.10 -0.78 4.77
N THR A 212 -2.79 -1.02 4.82
CA THR A 212 -2.19 -2.07 5.66
C THR A 212 -2.43 -1.80 7.15
N GLN A 213 -2.33 -0.54 7.59
CA GLN A 213 -2.64 -0.13 8.96
C GLN A 213 -4.12 -0.31 9.29
N GLU A 214 -5.03 0.04 8.38
CA GLU A 214 -6.47 -0.15 8.58
C GLU A 214 -6.81 -1.63 8.73
N LEU A 215 -6.22 -2.50 7.90
CA LEU A 215 -6.32 -3.96 8.07
C LEU A 215 -5.69 -4.45 9.37
N PHE A 216 -4.53 -3.92 9.76
CA PHE A 216 -3.87 -4.27 11.02
C PHE A 216 -4.75 -3.93 12.23
N VAL A 217 -5.30 -2.71 12.29
CA VAL A 217 -6.17 -2.27 13.38
C VAL A 217 -7.39 -3.19 13.48
N ARG A 218 -8.01 -3.52 12.35
CA ARG A 218 -9.25 -4.31 12.32
C ARG A 218 -9.03 -5.79 12.60
N LEU A 219 -8.00 -6.40 12.03
CA LEU A 219 -7.75 -7.84 12.17
C LEU A 219 -7.01 -8.16 13.48
N ILE A 220 -6.03 -7.33 13.86
CA ILE A 220 -5.14 -7.61 15.00
C ILE A 220 -5.67 -6.96 16.27
N TRP A 221 -5.98 -5.66 16.22
CA TRP A 221 -6.34 -4.87 17.40
C TRP A 221 -7.79 -5.04 17.86
N SER A 222 -8.67 -5.57 17.01
CA SER A 222 -10.05 -5.86 17.41
C SER A 222 -10.07 -6.75 18.66
N PRO A 223 -10.77 -6.35 19.73
CA PRO A 223 -10.69 -7.01 21.04
C PRO A 223 -11.05 -8.49 20.94
N PHE A 224 -10.28 -9.31 21.65
CA PHE A 224 -10.52 -10.74 21.75
C PHE A 224 -11.86 -10.96 22.45
N ARG A 225 -12.84 -11.55 21.76
CA ARG A 225 -14.02 -12.11 22.43
C ARG A 225 -13.70 -13.57 22.76
N GLU A 226 -13.74 -13.89 24.05
CA GLU A 226 -13.45 -15.21 24.64
C GLU A 226 -14.43 -16.28 24.14
N THR A 227 -14.22 -16.72 22.91
CA THR A 227 -14.84 -17.95 22.43
C THR A 227 -13.72 -18.89 22.07
N HIS A 228 -13.68 -20.06 22.70
CA HIS A 228 -12.79 -21.17 22.38
C HIS A 228 -12.87 -21.65 20.91
N ARG A 229 -13.71 -21.03 20.08
CA ARG A 229 -13.83 -21.33 18.65
C ARG A 229 -12.84 -20.50 17.85
N PHE A 230 -12.21 -21.18 16.90
CA PHE A 230 -11.16 -20.65 16.04
C PHE A 230 -11.59 -19.42 15.20
N VAL A 231 -12.80 -19.47 14.64
CA VAL A 231 -13.36 -18.41 13.78
C VAL A 231 -14.89 -18.42 13.93
N ARG A 232 -15.52 -17.25 13.96
CA ARG A 232 -16.98 -17.10 13.87
C ARG A 232 -17.34 -16.35 12.58
N VAL A 233 -18.12 -17.01 11.73
CA VAL A 233 -18.63 -16.44 10.47
C VAL A 233 -20.13 -16.28 10.59
N ARG A 234 -20.64 -15.10 10.24
CA ARG A 234 -22.08 -14.83 10.10
C ARG A 234 -22.41 -14.64 8.62
N LEU A 235 -23.45 -15.31 8.16
CA LEU A 235 -24.10 -14.99 6.88
C LEU A 235 -24.99 -13.78 7.13
N ALA A 236 -24.76 -12.71 6.39
CA ALA A 236 -25.62 -11.54 6.35
C ALA A 236 -26.13 -11.38 4.93
N SER A 237 -27.37 -10.95 4.78
CA SER A 237 -27.98 -10.63 3.49
C SER A 237 -28.10 -9.11 3.38
N THR A 238 -27.74 -8.54 2.24
CA THR A 238 -28.08 -7.15 1.92
C THR A 238 -29.58 -7.03 1.60
N ASP A 239 -30.10 -5.80 1.55
CA ASP A 239 -31.47 -5.54 1.11
C ASP A 239 -31.72 -6.05 -0.32
N ASP A 240 -30.67 -6.13 -1.14
CA ASP A 240 -30.69 -6.73 -2.49
C ASP A 240 -30.67 -8.28 -2.49
N GLY A 241 -30.72 -8.91 -1.32
CA GLY A 241 -30.70 -10.37 -1.16
C GLY A 241 -29.34 -11.03 -1.43
N GLN A 242 -28.25 -10.26 -1.55
CA GLN A 242 -26.92 -10.86 -1.69
C GLN A 242 -26.37 -11.29 -0.34
N GLU A 243 -26.05 -12.58 -0.21
CA GLU A 243 -25.38 -13.14 0.96
C GLU A 243 -23.89 -12.81 0.94
N TYR A 244 -23.39 -12.24 2.04
CA TYR A 244 -21.97 -11.97 2.26
C TYR A 244 -21.47 -12.57 3.58
N PHE A 245 -20.16 -12.86 3.62
CA PHE A 245 -19.53 -13.48 4.78
C PHE A 245 -18.96 -12.39 5.69
N VAL A 246 -19.49 -12.30 6.92
CA VAL A 246 -19.04 -11.36 7.94
C VAL A 246 -18.15 -12.07 8.96
N LEU A 247 -16.93 -11.57 9.11
CA LEU A 247 -15.92 -12.11 10.02
C LEU A 247 -16.02 -11.44 11.39
N GLN A 248 -16.49 -12.17 12.42
CA GLN A 248 -16.74 -11.61 13.77
C GLN A 248 -15.56 -11.73 14.74
N GLY A 249 -14.50 -12.47 14.42
CA GLY A 249 -13.32 -12.57 15.29
C GLY A 249 -12.36 -13.70 14.94
N PHE A 250 -11.14 -13.61 15.49
CA PHE A 250 -10.02 -14.53 15.25
C PHE A 250 -9.36 -14.96 16.56
N GLY A 251 -9.00 -16.24 16.64
CA GLY A 251 -8.06 -16.72 17.64
C GLY A 251 -6.69 -16.02 17.55
N TRP A 252 -5.97 -15.94 18.66
CA TRP A 252 -4.68 -15.24 18.74
C TRP A 252 -3.63 -15.78 17.76
N TRP A 253 -3.61 -17.10 17.54
CA TRP A 253 -2.66 -17.73 16.61
C TRP A 253 -2.95 -17.34 15.15
N ALA A 254 -4.23 -17.20 14.79
CA ALA A 254 -4.64 -16.78 13.45
C ALA A 254 -4.25 -15.32 13.21
N LYS A 255 -4.42 -14.47 14.22
CA LYS A 255 -3.92 -13.08 14.20
C LYS A 255 -2.41 -13.03 14.03
N ALA A 256 -1.66 -13.82 14.81
CA ALA A 256 -0.21 -13.90 14.71
C ALA A 256 0.24 -14.37 13.31
N ALA A 257 -0.41 -15.38 12.74
CA ALA A 257 -0.13 -15.87 11.40
C ALA A 257 -0.40 -14.80 10.32
N ILE A 258 -1.55 -14.13 10.35
CA ILE A 258 -1.87 -13.03 9.41
C ILE A 258 -0.86 -11.89 9.56
N LEU A 259 -0.51 -11.52 10.80
CA LEU A 259 0.45 -10.45 11.06
C LEU A 259 1.83 -10.79 10.48
N VAL A 260 2.38 -11.95 10.84
CA VAL A 260 3.76 -12.33 10.49
C VAL A 260 3.90 -12.72 9.02
N LEU A 261 2.93 -13.44 8.46
CA LEU A 261 3.04 -14.00 7.11
C LEU A 261 2.48 -13.08 6.02
N VAL A 262 1.61 -12.12 6.37
CA VAL A 262 0.91 -11.27 5.38
C VAL A 262 1.20 -9.79 5.59
N LEU A 263 0.89 -9.23 6.78
CA LEU A 263 0.93 -7.78 7.00
C LEU A 263 2.36 -7.23 7.13
N ILE A 264 3.22 -7.90 7.90
CA ILE A 264 4.63 -7.47 8.08
C ILE A 264 5.37 -7.47 6.74
N PRO A 265 5.36 -8.55 5.93
CA PRO A 265 6.02 -8.55 4.62
C PRO A 265 5.51 -7.43 3.70
N ARG A 266 4.18 -7.21 3.65
CA ARG A 266 3.57 -6.11 2.86
C ARG A 266 4.11 -4.75 3.28
N LEU A 267 4.19 -4.49 4.58
CA LEU A 267 4.69 -3.23 5.12
C LEU A 267 6.18 -3.05 4.84
N VAL A 268 6.99 -4.08 5.08
CA VAL A 268 8.45 -4.07 4.86
C VAL A 268 8.77 -3.78 3.39
N ILE A 269 8.12 -4.47 2.45
CA ILE A 269 8.30 -4.24 1.00
C ILE A 269 7.95 -2.79 0.65
N THR A 270 6.84 -2.27 1.16
CA THR A 270 6.39 -0.90 0.88
C THR A 270 7.38 0.14 1.42
N CYS A 271 7.91 -0.05 2.64
CA CYS A 271 8.91 0.84 3.22
C CYS A 271 10.25 0.81 2.45
N ILE A 272 10.73 -0.37 2.08
CA ILE A 272 11.95 -0.52 1.26
C ILE A 272 11.75 0.13 -0.11
N LEU A 273 10.58 -0.07 -0.73
CA LEU A 273 10.26 0.52 -2.02
C LEU A 273 10.17 2.05 -1.95
N LEU A 274 9.64 2.62 -0.86
CA LEU A 274 9.63 4.07 -0.63
C LEU A 274 11.05 4.63 -0.56
N GLU A 275 11.92 4.06 0.28
CA GLU A 275 13.32 4.50 0.42
C GLU A 275 14.09 4.38 -0.90
N LEU A 276 13.99 3.22 -1.56
CA LEU A 276 14.67 2.95 -2.82
C LEU A 276 14.14 3.87 -3.94
N GLY A 277 12.83 4.06 -4.01
CA GLY A 277 12.19 4.90 -5.01
C GLY A 277 12.60 6.36 -4.87
N SER A 278 12.61 6.91 -3.65
CA SER A 278 13.07 8.28 -3.40
C SER A 278 14.53 8.46 -3.81
N ARG A 279 15.39 7.46 -3.53
CA ARG A 279 16.81 7.50 -3.91
C ARG A 279 17.02 7.41 -5.41
N TRP A 280 16.29 6.52 -6.09
CA TRP A 280 16.42 6.32 -7.53
C TRP A 280 15.86 7.51 -8.31
N LEU A 281 14.72 8.07 -7.90
CA LEU A 281 14.16 9.27 -8.52
C LEU A 281 15.15 10.44 -8.45
N LEU A 282 15.71 10.74 -7.27
CA LEU A 282 16.69 11.83 -7.14
C LEU A 282 18.02 11.58 -7.88
N SER A 283 18.37 10.33 -8.20
CA SER A 283 19.61 10.02 -8.93
C SER A 283 19.51 10.14 -10.44
N THR A 284 18.31 10.40 -10.96
CA THR A 284 18.09 10.51 -12.41
C THR A 284 18.72 11.81 -12.93
N ASN A 285 19.31 11.80 -14.12
CA ASN A 285 20.01 12.94 -14.72
C ASN A 285 19.21 13.64 -15.84
N ASP A 286 17.91 13.34 -15.93
CA ASP A 286 17.00 13.87 -16.94
C ASP A 286 15.55 13.88 -16.38
N PHE A 287 14.79 14.93 -16.70
CA PHE A 287 13.41 15.09 -16.24
C PHE A 287 12.44 14.11 -16.93
N GLN A 288 12.68 13.77 -18.20
CA GLN A 288 11.86 12.75 -18.88
C GLN A 288 12.08 11.38 -18.24
N ALA A 289 13.34 11.00 -18.04
CA ALA A 289 13.69 9.78 -17.32
C ALA A 289 13.11 9.75 -15.89
N LEU A 290 13.04 10.89 -15.20
CA LEU A 290 12.46 10.97 -13.85
C LEU A 290 10.99 10.54 -13.82
N MET A 291 10.18 11.00 -14.79
CA MET A 291 8.78 10.61 -14.92
C MET A 291 8.61 9.13 -15.28
N VAL A 292 9.40 8.62 -16.23
CA VAL A 292 9.37 7.21 -16.64
C VAL A 292 9.78 6.30 -15.49
N ASN A 293 10.81 6.68 -14.72
CA ASN A 293 11.26 5.95 -13.53
C ASN A 293 10.17 5.90 -12.45
N SER A 294 9.41 6.99 -12.27
CA SER A 294 8.26 7.00 -11.34
C SER A 294 7.18 6.01 -11.75
N VAL A 295 6.87 5.90 -13.05
CA VAL A 295 5.87 4.94 -13.54
C VAL A 295 6.38 3.50 -13.38
N ALA A 296 7.66 3.25 -13.66
CA ALA A 296 8.28 1.94 -13.47
C ALA A 296 8.23 1.48 -12.00
N LEU A 297 8.43 2.40 -11.05
CA LEU A 297 8.28 2.13 -9.63
C LEU A 297 6.84 1.77 -9.23
N SER A 298 5.84 2.46 -9.80
CA SER A 298 4.43 2.10 -9.60
C SER A 298 4.11 0.70 -10.10
N PHE A 299 4.68 0.29 -11.25
CA PHE A 299 4.53 -1.08 -11.75
C PHE A 299 5.04 -2.15 -10.76
N ILE A 300 6.20 -1.92 -10.12
CA ILE A 300 6.72 -2.84 -9.09
C ILE A 300 5.75 -2.93 -7.91
N LYS A 301 5.19 -1.79 -7.49
CA LYS A 301 4.21 -1.71 -6.39
C LYS A 301 2.94 -2.51 -6.69
N ASP A 302 2.40 -2.33 -7.90
CA ASP A 302 1.11 -2.88 -8.32
C ASP A 302 1.22 -4.35 -8.80
N MET A 303 2.40 -4.96 -8.70
CA MET A 303 2.63 -6.37 -9.03
C MET A 303 1.67 -7.31 -8.27
N LYS A 304 1.33 -6.99 -7.02
CA LYS A 304 0.34 -7.75 -6.22
C LYS A 304 -1.04 -7.80 -6.88
N ASP A 305 -1.44 -6.74 -7.57
CA ASP A 305 -2.75 -6.66 -8.21
C ASP A 305 -2.70 -7.37 -9.56
N LEU A 306 -1.58 -7.27 -10.28
CA LEU A 306 -1.34 -8.00 -11.52
C LEU A 306 -1.37 -9.53 -11.29
N VAL A 307 -0.65 -10.02 -10.28
CA VAL A 307 -0.62 -11.45 -9.94
C VAL A 307 -2.00 -11.95 -9.52
N PHE A 308 -2.74 -11.17 -8.72
CA PHE A 308 -4.11 -11.50 -8.33
C PHE A 308 -5.03 -11.60 -9.56
N ASN A 309 -4.99 -10.59 -10.42
CA ASN A 309 -5.87 -10.52 -11.59
C ASN A 309 -5.57 -11.58 -12.64
N THR A 310 -4.34 -12.08 -12.71
CA THR A 310 -3.94 -13.07 -13.72
C THR A 310 -4.07 -14.51 -13.24
N ILE A 311 -3.69 -14.79 -11.98
CA ILE A 311 -3.59 -16.17 -11.48
C ILE A 311 -4.86 -16.63 -10.75
N VAL A 312 -5.52 -15.74 -10.00
CA VAL A 312 -6.65 -16.13 -9.16
C VAL A 312 -7.90 -16.35 -10.03
N SER A 313 -8.63 -17.44 -9.76
CA SER A 313 -9.86 -17.77 -10.49
C SER A 313 -10.95 -16.72 -10.29
N SER A 314 -11.80 -16.48 -11.29
CA SER A 314 -12.89 -15.51 -11.17
C SER A 314 -13.86 -15.82 -10.02
N SER A 315 -14.06 -17.11 -9.70
CA SER A 315 -14.85 -17.53 -8.54
C SER A 315 -14.20 -17.09 -7.23
N ASP A 316 -12.88 -17.27 -7.08
CA ASP A 316 -12.17 -16.84 -5.88
C ASP A 316 -12.11 -15.32 -5.76
N LYS A 317 -12.01 -14.58 -6.88
CA LYS A 317 -12.08 -13.10 -6.89
C LYS A 317 -13.42 -12.60 -6.35
N ARG A 318 -14.54 -13.13 -6.88
CA ARG A 318 -15.89 -12.80 -6.38
C ARG A 318 -16.04 -13.14 -4.89
N GLU A 319 -15.47 -14.26 -4.44
CA GLU A 319 -15.50 -14.60 -3.02
C GLU A 319 -14.66 -13.66 -2.14
N VAL A 320 -13.58 -13.06 -2.64
CA VAL A 320 -12.82 -12.02 -1.92
C VAL A 320 -13.68 -10.76 -1.78
N GLU A 321 -14.34 -10.33 -2.86
CA GLU A 321 -15.25 -9.17 -2.85
C GLU A 321 -16.43 -9.35 -1.89
N LEU A 322 -16.96 -10.57 -1.77
CA LEU A 322 -18.05 -10.92 -0.85
C LEU A 322 -17.60 -11.12 0.60
N THR A 323 -16.30 -11.14 0.87
CA THR A 323 -15.78 -11.30 2.24
C THR A 323 -15.60 -9.93 2.88
N ARG A 324 -16.38 -9.65 3.92
CA ARG A 324 -16.32 -8.39 4.66
C ARG A 324 -15.85 -8.61 6.10
N VAL A 325 -15.02 -7.70 6.59
CA VAL A 325 -14.56 -7.70 7.97
C VAL A 325 -15.55 -6.89 8.82
N ALA A 326 -16.11 -7.52 9.85
CA ALA A 326 -17.08 -6.86 10.73
C ALA A 326 -16.43 -5.63 11.38
N LEU A 327 -17.11 -4.49 11.28
CA LEU A 327 -16.76 -3.33 12.09
C LEU A 327 -17.13 -3.58 13.55
N SER A 328 -16.33 -3.07 14.48
CA SER A 328 -16.72 -3.03 15.89
C SER A 328 -18.03 -2.24 16.02
N ASP A 329 -18.94 -2.62 16.92
CA ASP A 329 -20.19 -1.88 17.15
C ASP A 329 -19.91 -0.40 17.48
N THR A 330 -18.78 -0.12 18.12
CA THR A 330 -18.28 1.24 18.40
C THR A 330 -17.92 2.02 17.13
N ASP A 331 -17.39 1.35 16.11
CA ASP A 331 -17.00 1.95 14.84
C ASP A 331 -18.20 2.14 13.90
N ARG A 332 -19.26 1.32 14.03
CA ARG A 332 -20.49 1.48 13.24
C ARG A 332 -21.19 2.82 13.50
N VAL A 333 -21.05 3.36 14.71
CA VAL A 333 -21.65 4.63 15.12
C VAL A 333 -20.64 5.78 14.98
N GLN A 334 -19.59 5.62 14.16
CA GLN A 334 -18.60 6.67 13.97
C GLN A 334 -19.23 7.88 13.27
N ARG A 335 -19.80 8.80 14.05
CA ARG A 335 -20.24 10.12 13.59
C ARG A 335 -19.12 10.73 12.76
N THR A 336 -19.46 11.45 11.69
CA THR A 336 -18.55 12.28 10.89
C THR A 336 -17.87 13.31 11.78
N THR A 337 -16.85 12.85 12.50
CA THR A 337 -16.20 13.60 13.55
C THR A 337 -15.03 14.32 12.92
N LEU A 338 -14.78 15.56 13.33
CA LEU A 338 -13.58 16.33 12.97
C LEU A 338 -12.27 15.52 13.07
N ARG A 339 -12.23 14.51 13.96
CA ARG A 339 -11.13 13.55 14.11
C ARG A 339 -10.81 12.75 12.84
N ALA A 340 -11.81 12.33 12.06
CA ALA A 340 -11.59 11.58 10.82
C ALA A 340 -10.93 12.48 9.76
N THR A 341 -11.43 13.71 9.61
CA THR A 341 -10.84 14.73 8.72
C THR A 341 -9.41 15.07 9.14
N TYR A 342 -9.18 15.31 10.44
CA TYR A 342 -7.84 15.56 10.97
C TYR A 342 -6.88 14.40 10.71
N LYS A 343 -7.32 13.16 10.91
CA LYS A 343 -6.52 11.96 10.59
C LYS A 343 -6.16 11.92 9.10
N ALA A 344 -7.10 12.20 8.19
CA ALA A 344 -6.81 12.25 6.76
C ALA A 344 -5.79 13.36 6.41
N MET A 345 -5.99 14.57 6.95
CA MET A 345 -5.07 15.71 6.75
C MET A 345 -3.67 15.43 7.28
N SER A 346 -3.55 14.76 8.44
CA SER A 346 -2.25 14.42 9.04
C SER A 346 -1.38 13.53 8.14
N TRP A 347 -1.98 12.66 7.32
CA TRP A 347 -1.23 11.86 6.34
C TRP A 347 -0.64 12.72 5.22
N GLY A 348 -1.41 13.70 4.72
CA GLY A 348 -0.94 14.64 3.71
C GLY A 348 0.21 15.51 4.22
N VAL A 349 0.05 16.10 5.41
CA VAL A 349 1.09 16.90 6.07
C VAL A 349 2.33 16.06 6.37
N GLY A 350 2.16 14.84 6.90
CA GLY A 350 3.26 13.91 7.15
C GLY A 350 4.02 13.53 5.88
N THR A 351 3.31 13.36 4.75
CA THR A 351 3.92 13.07 3.44
C THR A 351 4.75 14.27 2.95
N ALA A 352 4.22 15.49 3.03
CA ALA A 352 4.96 16.70 2.66
C ALA A 352 6.20 16.90 3.55
N ALA A 353 6.06 16.73 4.86
CA ALA A 353 7.16 16.79 5.82
C ALA A 353 8.24 15.75 5.52
N PHE A 354 7.85 14.52 5.17
CA PHE A 354 8.77 13.47 4.76
C PHE A 354 9.56 13.86 3.51
N VAL A 355 8.91 14.36 2.47
CA VAL A 355 9.58 14.74 1.21
C VAL A 355 10.59 15.87 1.45
N LEU A 356 10.20 16.91 2.19
CA LEU A 356 11.10 18.01 2.54
C LEU A 356 12.27 17.49 3.38
N SER A 357 12.00 16.69 4.41
CA SER A 357 13.05 16.08 5.23
C SER A 357 13.97 15.19 4.39
N TYR A 358 13.44 14.47 3.41
CA TYR A 358 14.23 13.61 2.55
C TYR A 358 15.16 14.41 1.65
N ILE A 359 14.65 15.43 0.97
CA ILE A 359 15.42 16.29 0.05
C ILE A 359 16.49 17.09 0.80
N TYR A 360 16.19 17.64 1.98
CA TYR A 360 17.11 18.52 2.69
C TYR A 360 18.02 17.80 3.68
N CYS A 361 17.58 16.68 4.29
CA CYS A 361 18.33 16.02 5.36
C CYS A 361 18.80 14.60 5.02
N PHE A 362 17.98 13.79 4.33
CA PHE A 362 18.27 12.35 4.17
C PHE A 362 18.79 11.95 2.79
N GLN A 363 18.91 12.87 1.84
CA GLN A 363 19.30 12.52 0.48
C GLN A 363 20.72 11.92 0.45
N GLN A 364 20.82 10.64 0.09
CA GLN A 364 22.10 9.93 0.02
C GLN A 364 22.75 9.99 -1.36
N VAL A 365 22.09 10.63 -2.33
CA VAL A 365 22.53 10.68 -3.73
C VAL A 365 23.77 11.55 -3.85
N LEU A 366 23.66 12.83 -3.46
CA LEU A 366 24.78 13.77 -3.39
C LEU A 366 25.02 14.17 -1.94
N PRO A 367 25.90 13.46 -1.20
CA PRO A 367 26.28 13.90 0.14
C PRO A 367 26.94 15.29 0.05
N ASP A 368 26.60 16.14 1.01
CA ASP A 368 27.12 17.51 1.17
C ASP A 368 26.78 18.44 -0.02
N TYR A 369 25.61 18.25 -0.63
CA TYR A 369 25.12 19.10 -1.72
C TYR A 369 24.89 20.54 -1.25
N GLN A 370 25.55 21.51 -1.89
CA GLN A 370 25.59 22.92 -1.46
C GLN A 370 24.51 23.81 -2.09
N TRP A 371 23.58 23.24 -2.87
CA TRP A 371 22.54 24.00 -3.59
C TRP A 371 23.08 25.04 -4.59
N ASP A 372 24.34 24.91 -4.98
CA ASP A 372 25.07 25.81 -5.88
C ASP A 372 24.62 25.66 -7.34
N VAL A 373 24.36 24.44 -7.80
CA VAL A 373 23.88 24.14 -9.16
C VAL A 373 22.58 24.88 -9.49
N ALA A 374 21.63 24.94 -8.55
CA ALA A 374 20.33 25.56 -8.80
C ALA A 374 20.46 27.04 -9.20
N SER A 375 21.38 27.77 -8.56
CA SER A 375 21.58 29.21 -8.79
C SER A 375 22.11 29.53 -10.20
N VAL A 376 23.02 28.70 -10.73
CA VAL A 376 23.63 28.91 -12.05
C VAL A 376 22.80 28.30 -13.18
N CYS A 377 22.09 27.20 -12.92
CA CYS A 377 21.32 26.49 -13.93
C CYS A 377 19.96 27.13 -14.21
N GLN A 378 19.31 27.79 -13.25
CA GLN A 378 18.00 28.42 -13.49
C GLN A 378 18.02 29.44 -14.64
N PRO A 379 18.98 30.41 -14.70
CA PRO A 379 19.10 31.31 -15.85
C PRO A 379 19.40 30.58 -17.16
N TRP A 380 20.29 29.58 -17.15
CA TRP A 380 20.67 28.83 -18.34
C TRP A 380 19.49 28.04 -18.93
N VAL A 381 18.73 27.33 -18.08
CA VAL A 381 17.51 26.62 -18.48
C VAL A 381 16.45 27.60 -18.97
N ALA A 382 16.31 28.76 -18.29
CA ALA A 382 15.39 29.80 -18.71
C ALA A 382 15.70 30.30 -20.14
N GLU A 383 16.97 30.49 -20.45
CA GLU A 383 17.42 30.97 -21.76
C GLU A 383 17.24 29.93 -22.87
N HIS A 384 17.60 28.67 -22.63
CA HIS A 384 17.62 27.64 -23.67
C HIS A 384 16.23 27.08 -23.99
N TYR A 385 15.38 26.85 -22.98
CA TYR A 385 14.11 26.15 -23.20
C TYR A 385 12.91 27.10 -23.37
N PHE A 386 12.89 28.26 -22.69
CA PHE A 386 11.75 29.17 -22.85
C PHE A 386 11.84 30.02 -24.11
N ARG A 387 13.01 30.16 -24.73
CA ARG A 387 13.13 30.81 -26.04
C ARG A 387 12.38 30.04 -27.12
N GLU A 388 12.50 28.71 -27.13
CA GLU A 388 11.76 27.85 -28.06
C GLU A 388 10.26 27.94 -27.80
N PHE A 389 9.82 27.78 -26.54
CA PHE A 389 8.39 27.87 -26.22
C PHE A 389 7.76 29.24 -26.51
N ARG A 390 8.53 30.32 -26.37
CA ARG A 390 8.06 31.67 -26.71
C ARG A 390 8.07 31.94 -28.22
N ALA A 391 8.93 31.28 -28.98
CA ALA A 391 8.96 31.44 -30.44
C ALA A 391 7.75 30.78 -31.12
N ASP A 392 7.14 29.79 -30.47
CA ASP A 392 5.97 29.06 -30.97
C ASP A 392 4.62 29.66 -30.53
N LEU A 393 4.63 30.68 -29.65
CA LEU A 393 3.46 31.45 -29.20
C LEU A 393 3.41 32.81 -29.90
#